data_AF-A0A258TEW4-F1
#
_entry.id   AF-A0A258TEW4-F1
#
_cell.length_a   1.000
_cell.length_b   1.000
_cell.length_c   1.000
_cell.angle_alpha   90.00
_cell.angle_beta   90.00
_cell.angle_gamma   90.00
#
_symmetry.space_group_name_H-M   'P 1'
#
loop_
_entity.id
_entity.type
_entity.pdbx_description
1 polymer ?
#
loop_
_entity_poly.entity_id
_entity_poly.type
_entity_poly.pdbx_seq_one_letter_code
_entity_poly.pdbx_strand_id
1 'polypeptide(L)'
;MSDVAKIFWTGRSQAVRLPKEYRFEGKEVTIRREGDKVILEPNTESDEDWARRLSGSLDEDFVRAVLDDRPGPEEMPGGPSFD
;
A
#
# COMPACT_ATOMS: atom_id res chain seq x y z
N MET A 1 -0.30 -12.12 -30.03
CA MET A 1 0.68 -13.23 -29.86
C MET A 1 1.03 -13.29 -28.40
N SER A 2 1.24 -14.48 -27.84
CA SER A 2 1.61 -14.67 -26.42
C SER A 2 3.00 -15.27 -26.34
N ASP A 3 3.87 -14.70 -25.52
CA ASP A 3 5.17 -15.28 -25.24
C ASP A 3 5.07 -16.35 -24.15
N VAL A 4 5.97 -17.32 -24.19
CA VAL A 4 6.03 -18.43 -23.22
C VAL A 4 7.19 -18.19 -22.26
N ALA A 5 6.92 -18.25 -20.97
CA ALA A 5 7.92 -18.18 -19.91
C ALA A 5 8.14 -19.55 -19.27
N LYS A 6 9.38 -19.80 -18.81
CA LYS A 6 9.71 -21.05 -18.13
C LYS A 6 9.27 -21.00 -16.66
N ILE A 7 8.52 -22.01 -16.24
CA ILE A 7 8.22 -22.30 -14.84
C ILE A 7 9.33 -23.20 -14.29
N PHE A 8 9.81 -22.90 -13.08
CA PHE A 8 10.79 -23.69 -12.37
C PHE A 8 10.54 -23.63 -10.86
N TRP A 9 11.27 -24.43 -10.09
CA TRP A 9 11.19 -24.46 -8.64
C TRP A 9 12.47 -23.90 -8.02
N THR A 10 12.31 -23.12 -6.95
CA THR A 10 13.41 -22.62 -6.09
C THR A 10 13.09 -22.97 -4.65
N GLY A 11 13.84 -23.93 -4.08
CA GLY A 11 13.49 -24.53 -2.79
C GLY A 11 12.09 -25.13 -2.81
N ARG A 12 11.20 -24.62 -1.95
CA ARG A 12 9.79 -25.05 -1.84
C ARG A 12 8.82 -24.16 -2.64
N SER A 13 9.34 -23.18 -3.37
CA SER A 13 8.54 -22.18 -4.09
C SER A 13 8.57 -22.42 -5.59
N GLN A 14 7.43 -22.20 -6.25
CA GLN A 14 7.35 -22.14 -7.71
C GLN A 14 7.70 -20.73 -8.18
N ALA A 15 8.41 -20.62 -9.30
CA ALA A 15 8.83 -19.35 -9.88
C ALA A 15 8.68 -19.35 -11.41
N VAL A 16 8.48 -18.16 -11.97
CA VAL A 16 8.44 -17.91 -13.42
C VAL A 16 9.64 -17.06 -13.80
N ARG A 17 10.39 -17.48 -14.83
CA ARG A 17 11.48 -16.65 -15.37
C ARG A 17 10.90 -15.64 -16.36
N LEU A 18 10.74 -14.39 -15.93
CA LEU A 18 10.27 -13.31 -16.78
C LEU A 18 11.28 -13.00 -17.90
N PRO A 19 10.87 -13.04 -19.20
CA PRO A 19 11.67 -12.53 -20.30
C PRO A 19 11.96 -11.02 -20.13
N LYS A 20 12.97 -10.51 -20.85
CA LYS A 20 13.48 -9.15 -20.65
C LYS A 20 12.38 -8.08 -20.82
N GLU A 21 11.50 -8.26 -21.80
CA GLU A 21 10.41 -7.32 -22.12
C GLU A 21 9.27 -7.30 -21.08
N TYR A 22 9.18 -8.30 -20.19
CA TYR A 22 8.15 -8.41 -19.16
C TYR A 22 8.68 -8.14 -17.75
N ARG A 23 9.89 -7.58 -17.62
CA ARG A 23 10.46 -7.26 -16.30
C ARG A 23 9.79 -6.04 -15.70
N PHE A 24 9.45 -6.13 -14.42
CA PHE A 24 8.99 -4.99 -13.63
C PHE A 24 10.16 -4.11 -13.19
N GLU A 25 9.89 -2.83 -13.01
CA GLU A 25 10.74 -1.94 -12.22
C GLU A 25 10.44 -2.14 -10.73
N GLY A 26 11.45 -2.04 -9.88
CA GLY A 26 11.32 -2.25 -8.43
C GLY A 26 11.68 -3.67 -7.95
N LYS A 27 11.30 -3.98 -6.71
CA LYS A 27 11.67 -5.23 -6.02
C LYS A 27 10.48 -6.14 -5.73
N GLU A 28 9.26 -5.61 -5.81
CA GLU A 28 8.04 -6.29 -5.36
C GLU A 28 6.90 -6.05 -6.35
N VAL A 29 5.96 -6.99 -6.37
CA VAL A 29 4.75 -6.94 -7.17
C VAL A 29 3.58 -7.37 -6.30
N THR A 30 2.41 -6.78 -6.54
CA THR A 30 1.16 -7.30 -5.98
C THR A 30 0.69 -8.48 -6.84
N ILE A 31 0.04 -9.45 -6.20
CA ILE A 31 -0.39 -10.69 -6.84
C ILE A 31 -1.87 -10.92 -6.56
N ARG A 32 -2.64 -11.19 -7.61
CA ARG A 32 -4.05 -11.59 -7.50
C ARG A 32 -4.41 -12.68 -8.50
N ARG A 33 -5.50 -13.39 -8.23
CA ARG A 33 -5.98 -14.51 -9.05
C ARG A 33 -7.37 -14.20 -9.59
N GLU A 34 -7.54 -14.39 -10.90
CA GLU A 34 -8.82 -14.31 -11.61
C GLU A 34 -9.04 -15.60 -12.39
N GLY A 35 -9.88 -16.48 -11.87
CA GLY A 35 -10.09 -17.81 -12.44
C GLY A 35 -8.78 -18.63 -12.47
N ASP A 36 -8.32 -18.96 -13.67
CA ASP A 36 -7.07 -19.69 -13.93
C ASP A 36 -5.85 -18.76 -14.12
N LYS A 37 -6.06 -17.44 -14.16
CA LYS A 37 -5.01 -16.45 -14.38
C LYS A 37 -4.39 -15.98 -13.06
N VAL A 38 -3.07 -15.83 -13.06
CA VAL A 38 -2.32 -15.07 -12.04
C VAL A 38 -1.93 -13.74 -12.65
N ILE A 39 -2.36 -12.65 -12.00
CA ILE A 39 -2.09 -11.28 -12.44
C ILE A 39 -1.07 -10.68 -11.48
N LEU A 40 0.00 -10.14 -12.06
CA LEU A 40 1.10 -9.46 -11.36
C LEU A 40 1.05 -7.99 -11.75
N GLU A 41 1.02 -7.11 -10.76
CA GLU A 41 1.01 -5.66 -10.95
C GLU A 41 2.19 -5.06 -10.17
N PRO A 42 2.88 -4.02 -10.68
CA PRO A 42 3.97 -3.39 -9.95
C PRO A 42 3.49 -2.99 -8.55
N ASN A 43 4.29 -3.27 -7.51
CA ASN A 43 3.97 -2.74 -6.18
C ASN A 43 4.40 -1.27 -6.13
N THR A 44 3.50 -0.37 -6.52
CA THR A 44 3.70 1.08 -6.43
C THR A 44 3.19 1.62 -5.10
N GLU A 45 3.37 0.92 -3.99
CA GLU A 45 3.19 1.52 -2.67
C GLU A 45 4.24 2.63 -2.47
N SER A 46 3.98 3.76 -3.13
CA SER A 46 4.44 5.07 -2.74
C SER A 46 3.57 5.50 -1.57
N ASP A 47 4.11 6.34 -0.70
CA ASP A 47 3.38 6.86 0.46
C ASP A 47 2.04 7.54 0.08
N GLU A 48 1.89 7.93 -1.19
CA GLU A 48 0.70 8.57 -1.73
C GLU A 48 -0.44 7.58 -2.04
N ASP A 49 -0.15 6.32 -2.37
CA ASP A 49 -1.17 5.32 -2.74
C ASP A 49 -1.82 4.67 -1.52
N TRP A 50 -1.09 4.49 -0.41
CA TRP A 50 -1.72 4.13 0.86
C TRP A 50 -2.59 5.27 1.38
N ALA A 51 -2.14 6.52 1.24
CA ALA A 51 -2.88 7.69 1.67
C ALA A 51 -4.16 7.86 0.84
N ARG A 52 -4.10 7.64 -0.48
CA ARG A 52 -5.28 7.64 -1.36
C ARG A 52 -6.25 6.49 -1.05
N ARG A 53 -5.74 5.32 -0.69
CA ARG A 53 -6.56 4.17 -0.27
C ARG A 53 -7.24 4.41 1.09
N LEU A 54 -6.57 5.08 2.04
CA LEU A 54 -7.20 5.51 3.29
C LEU A 54 -8.16 6.68 3.10
N SER A 55 -7.87 7.61 2.16
CA SER A 55 -8.68 8.82 1.96
C SER A 55 -9.93 8.61 1.12
N GLY A 56 -10.08 7.45 0.46
CA GLY A 56 -11.19 7.16 -0.45
C GLY A 56 -12.60 7.11 0.18
N SER A 57 -12.75 7.37 1.48
CA SER A 57 -14.05 7.40 2.17
C SER A 57 -14.09 8.40 3.34
N LEU A 58 -13.36 9.51 3.28
CA LEU A 58 -13.61 10.60 4.23
C LEU A 58 -14.80 11.40 3.72
N ASP A 59 -15.98 11.18 4.30
CA ASP A 59 -17.14 12.02 4.03
C ASP A 59 -16.93 13.43 4.63
N GLU A 60 -17.73 14.39 4.16
CA GLU A 60 -17.63 15.79 4.60
C GLU A 60 -17.78 15.93 6.12
N ASP A 61 -18.57 15.06 6.76
CA ASP A 61 -18.79 15.04 8.20
C ASP A 61 -17.52 14.60 8.96
N PHE A 62 -16.81 13.58 8.48
CA PHE A 62 -15.54 13.15 9.07
C PHE A 62 -14.45 14.23 8.93
N VAL A 63 -14.34 14.83 7.75
CA VAL A 63 -13.37 15.92 7.50
C VAL A 63 -13.65 17.11 8.41
N ARG A 64 -14.94 17.46 8.56
CA ARG A 64 -15.37 18.55 9.44
C ARG A 64 -15.07 18.26 10.91
N ALA A 65 -15.34 17.06 11.40
CA ALA A 65 -15.04 16.68 12.77
C ALA A 65 -13.53 16.81 13.08
N VAL A 66 -12.64 16.40 12.17
CA VAL A 66 -11.19 16.49 12.37
C VAL A 66 -10.66 17.93 12.30
N LEU A 67 -11.25 18.78 11.45
CA LEU A 67 -10.84 20.17 11.31
C LEU A 67 -11.39 21.07 12.44
N ASP A 68 -12.62 20.80 12.89
CA ASP A 68 -13.29 21.56 13.95
C ASP A 68 -12.83 21.11 15.35
N ASP A 69 -12.37 19.86 15.53
CA ASP A 69 -11.93 19.28 16.81
C ASP A 69 -10.40 19.20 16.92
N ARG A 70 -9.66 20.21 16.44
CA ARG A 70 -8.32 20.41 17.00
C ARG A 70 -8.53 20.87 18.45
N PRO A 71 -8.16 20.09 19.48
CA PRO A 71 -8.00 20.70 20.79
C PRO A 71 -6.96 21.80 20.58
N GLY A 72 -7.40 23.06 20.70
CA GLY A 72 -6.47 24.17 20.88
C GLY A 72 -5.53 23.77 22.00
N PRO A 73 -4.25 24.18 21.97
CA PRO A 73 -3.22 23.68 22.88
C PRO A 73 -3.82 23.62 24.28
N GLU A 74 -4.08 22.41 24.78
CA GLU A 74 -4.56 22.25 26.15
C GLU A 74 -3.50 22.93 26.99
N GLU A 75 -3.88 24.01 27.67
CA GLU A 75 -3.06 24.52 28.76
C GLU A 75 -2.94 23.36 29.74
N MET A 76 -1.81 22.64 29.65
CA MET A 76 -1.54 21.56 30.58
C MET A 76 -1.72 22.17 31.97
N PRO A 77 -2.60 21.60 32.82
CA PRO A 77 -2.76 22.13 34.16
C PRO A 77 -1.38 22.18 34.78
N GLY A 78 -1.02 23.37 35.27
CA GLY A 78 0.33 23.70 35.73
C GLY A 78 0.92 22.51 36.48
N GLY A 79 2.02 21.98 35.92
CA GLY A 79 2.68 20.81 36.49
C GLY A 79 2.90 20.99 37.99
N PRO A 80 2.92 19.91 38.77
CA PRO A 80 2.98 20.01 40.22
C PRO A 80 4.14 20.91 40.64
N SER A 81 3.80 21.94 41.42
CA SER A 81 4.79 22.78 42.10
C SER A 81 5.52 21.88 43.09
N PHE A 82 6.79 21.61 42.83
CA PHE A 82 7.68 21.05 43.82
C PHE A 82 8.34 22.23 44.54
N ASP A 83 7.80 22.56 45.72
CA ASP A 83 8.53 23.34 46.74
C ASP A 83 9.72 22.53 47.27
#